data_AF-A0A6F9AFJ1-F1
#
_entry.id   AF-A0A6F9AFJ1-F1
#
_cell.length_a   1.000
_cell.length_b   1.000
_cell.length_c   1.000
_cell.angle_alpha   90.00
_cell.angle_beta   90.00
_cell.angle_gamma   90.00
#
_symmetry.space_group_name_H-M   'P 1'
#
loop_
_entity.id
_entity.type
_entity.pdbx_description
1 polymer ?
#
loop_
_entity_poly.entity_id
_entity_poly.type
_entity_poly.pdbx_seq_one_letter_code
_entity_poly.pdbx_strand_id
1 'polypeptide(L)'
;MRAEAMFILVLHTILSALLVSDVSATLSRTDAKKKDSKTQEPETSQAEQSVLERGLVVADPQWKDIVKEERRYCQRAVTKHTFQGPVLGYITPVSAVLDLGMSSHGS
;
A
#
# COMPACT_ATOMS: atom_id res chain seq x y z
N MET A 1 -34.43 -24.09 34.44
CA MET A 1 -33.34 -25.02 34.03
C MET A 1 -33.22 -25.18 32.51
N ARG A 2 -34.31 -25.51 31.77
CA ARG A 2 -34.23 -25.70 30.30
C ARG A 2 -33.93 -24.41 29.51
N ALA A 3 -34.57 -23.30 29.85
CA ALA A 3 -34.35 -22.01 29.19
C ALA A 3 -32.92 -21.47 29.42
N GLU A 4 -32.43 -21.55 30.67
CA GLU A 4 -31.06 -21.16 31.03
C GLU A 4 -30.01 -21.96 30.24
N ALA A 5 -30.18 -23.28 30.14
CA ALA A 5 -29.29 -24.14 29.36
C ALA A 5 -29.33 -23.80 27.87
N MET A 6 -30.50 -23.47 27.31
CA MET A 6 -30.62 -23.01 25.93
C MET A 6 -29.92 -21.67 25.71
N PHE A 7 -30.02 -20.74 26.67
CA PHE A 7 -29.36 -19.44 26.58
C PHE A 7 -27.83 -19.57 26.58
N ILE A 8 -27.30 -20.44 27.44
CA ILE A 8 -25.86 -20.74 27.50
C ILE A 8 -25.37 -21.39 26.20
N LEU A 9 -26.13 -22.34 25.65
CA LEU A 9 -25.78 -22.99 24.38
C LEU A 9 -25.78 -21.99 23.22
N VAL A 10 -26.78 -21.10 23.15
CA VAL A 10 -26.86 -20.05 22.12
C VAL A 10 -25.71 -19.04 22.26
N LEU A 11 -25.38 -18.62 23.47
CA LEU A 11 -24.26 -17.71 23.71
C LEU A 11 -22.92 -18.34 23.27
N HIS A 12 -22.72 -19.62 23.58
CA HIS A 12 -21.51 -20.35 23.23
C HIS A 12 -21.37 -20.54 21.71
N THR A 13 -22.47 -20.84 21.01
CA THR A 13 -22.44 -20.99 19.54
C THR A 13 -22.17 -19.66 18.85
N ILE A 14 -22.74 -18.54 19.34
CA ILE A 14 -22.45 -17.20 18.84
C ILE A 14 -20.98 -16.84 19.06
N LEU A 15 -20.43 -17.07 20.25
CA LEU A 15 -19.03 -16.80 20.56
C LEU A 15 -18.07 -17.64 19.70
N SER A 16 -18.40 -18.91 19.48
CA SER A 16 -17.59 -19.80 18.63
C SER A 16 -17.63 -19.36 17.16
N ALA A 17 -18.79 -18.92 16.66
CA ALA A 17 -18.94 -18.40 15.31
C ALA A 17 -18.17 -17.08 15.10
N LEU A 18 -18.17 -16.18 16.10
CA LEU A 18 -17.37 -14.95 16.09
C LEU A 18 -15.87 -15.25 15.99
N LEU A 19 -15.35 -16.18 16.80
CA LEU A 19 -13.93 -16.56 16.78
C LEU A 19 -13.48 -17.17 15.44
N VAL A 20 -14.35 -17.90 14.76
CA VAL A 20 -14.06 -18.47 13.42
C VAL A 20 -14.13 -17.40 12.32
N SER A 21 -14.90 -16.33 12.53
CA SER A 21 -15.10 -15.25 11.54
C SER A 21 -13.90 -14.31 11.41
N ASP A 22 -13.08 -14.18 12.45
CA ASP A 22 -11.85 -13.37 12.44
C ASP A 22 -10.72 -13.97 11.57
N VAL A 23 -10.79 -15.26 11.25
CA VAL A 23 -9.77 -15.93 10.41
C VAL A 23 -10.00 -15.69 8.90
N SER A 24 -11.18 -15.20 8.50
CA SER A 24 -11.51 -14.89 7.10
C SER A 24 -11.51 -13.39 6.77
N ALA A 25 -11.03 -12.53 7.68
CA ALA A 25 -10.96 -11.08 7.48
C ALA A 25 -9.71 -10.60 6.70
N THR A 26 -9.03 -11.49 5.96
CA THR A 26 -7.95 -11.12 5.01
C THR A 26 -8.27 -11.41 3.54
N LEU A 27 -9.44 -11.96 3.20
CA LEU A 27 -9.81 -12.27 1.81
C LEU A 27 -11.31 -12.11 1.51
N SER A 28 -11.92 -10.96 1.82
CA SER A 28 -13.20 -10.59 1.17
C SER A 28 -13.09 -9.26 0.46
N ARG A 29 -12.84 -9.34 -0.84
CA ARG A 29 -13.10 -8.27 -1.80
C ARG A 29 -14.62 -8.09 -1.84
N THR A 30 -15.16 -7.11 -1.11
CA THR A 30 -16.53 -6.65 -1.32
C THR A 30 -16.49 -5.19 -1.71
N ASP A 31 -16.93 -4.95 -2.94
CA ASP A 31 -17.00 -3.67 -3.61
C ASP A 31 -18.09 -2.77 -2.99
N ALA A 32 -17.83 -1.45 -3.07
CA ALA A 32 -18.74 -0.33 -2.93
C ALA A 32 -19.48 -0.08 -1.60
N LYS A 33 -18.89 0.81 -0.78
CA LYS A 33 -19.65 1.97 -0.31
C LYS A 33 -18.80 3.24 -0.38
N LYS A 34 -19.18 4.13 -1.29
CA LYS A 34 -18.63 5.48 -1.47
C LYS A 34 -18.57 6.22 -0.13
N LYS A 35 -17.37 6.40 0.40
CA LYS A 35 -17.02 7.57 1.19
C LYS A 35 -16.09 8.39 0.32
N ASP A 36 -16.46 9.66 0.14
CA ASP A 36 -15.61 10.74 -0.37
C ASP A 36 -14.35 10.86 0.50
N SER A 37 -13.43 9.91 0.38
CA SER A 37 -12.03 10.18 0.60
C SER A 37 -11.51 10.66 -0.72
N LYS A 38 -11.10 11.92 -0.76
CA LYS A 38 -10.18 12.45 -1.76
C LYS A 38 -8.88 11.63 -1.68
N THR A 39 -8.92 10.40 -2.16
CA THR A 39 -7.77 9.60 -2.53
C THR A 39 -7.14 10.40 -3.64
N GLN A 40 -6.09 11.17 -3.30
CA GLN A 40 -5.31 11.83 -4.33
C GLN A 40 -4.72 10.72 -5.17
N GLU A 41 -5.29 10.55 -6.35
CA GLU A 41 -4.75 9.69 -7.39
C GLU A 41 -3.26 10.03 -7.55
N PRO A 42 -2.36 9.04 -7.54
CA PRO A 42 -0.95 9.29 -7.81
C PRO A 42 -0.87 9.97 -9.18
N GLU A 43 -0.25 11.15 -9.24
CA GLU A 43 -0.03 11.81 -10.51
C GLU A 43 0.99 10.96 -11.28
N THR A 44 0.53 10.27 -12.34
CA THR A 44 1.35 9.31 -13.10
C THR A 44 2.24 9.99 -14.16
N SER A 45 2.11 11.30 -14.32
CA SER A 45 2.95 12.08 -15.22
C SER A 45 4.35 12.26 -14.65
N GLN A 46 5.35 12.08 -15.50
CA GLN A 46 6.74 12.28 -15.11
C GLN A 46 6.99 13.73 -14.69
N ALA A 47 7.90 13.92 -13.74
CA ALA A 47 8.27 15.26 -13.33
C ALA A 47 9.19 15.91 -14.37
N GLU A 48 8.93 17.16 -14.70
CA GLU A 48 9.85 17.94 -15.54
C GLU A 48 11.15 18.30 -14.81
N GLN A 49 11.07 18.48 -13.48
CA GLN A 49 12.15 18.95 -12.62
C GLN A 49 12.44 17.95 -11.50
N SER A 50 13.66 18.00 -10.97
CA SER A 50 14.09 17.12 -9.88
C SER A 50 13.39 17.45 -8.56
N VAL A 51 13.41 16.49 -7.62
CA VAL A 51 12.84 16.69 -6.27
C VAL A 51 13.52 17.83 -5.49
N LEU A 52 14.78 18.13 -5.80
CA LEU A 52 15.54 19.23 -5.21
C LEU A 52 15.04 20.59 -5.72
N GLU A 53 14.90 20.73 -7.04
CA GLU A 53 14.41 21.96 -7.68
C GLU A 53 12.97 22.28 -7.28
N ARG A 54 12.18 21.24 -6.99
CA ARG A 54 10.78 21.36 -6.56
C ARG A 54 10.62 21.59 -5.05
N GLY A 55 11.71 21.61 -4.29
CA GLY A 55 11.67 21.86 -2.85
C GLY A 55 10.99 20.75 -2.04
N LEU A 56 11.03 19.50 -2.51
CA LEU A 56 10.36 18.36 -1.85
C LEU A 56 11.24 17.69 -0.79
N VAL A 57 12.52 18.05 -0.72
CA VAL A 57 13.45 17.60 0.32
C VAL A 57 13.32 18.51 1.54
N VAL A 58 12.42 18.14 2.44
CA VAL A 58 12.10 18.88 3.67
C VAL A 58 12.28 18.00 4.90
N ALA A 59 12.48 18.62 6.07
CA ALA A 59 12.68 17.89 7.33
C ALA A 59 11.39 17.19 7.82
N ASP A 60 10.22 17.77 7.56
CA ASP A 60 8.92 17.24 7.97
C ASP A 60 7.97 17.13 6.76
N PRO A 61 8.07 16.04 5.96
CA PRO A 61 7.27 15.87 4.76
C PRO A 61 5.83 15.48 5.10
N GLN A 62 4.86 16.05 4.38
CA GLN A 62 3.47 15.63 4.48
C GLN A 62 3.26 14.31 3.72
N TRP A 63 2.59 13.35 4.35
CA TRP A 63 2.32 12.03 3.76
C TRP A 63 1.60 12.11 2.40
N LYS A 64 0.73 13.11 2.23
CA LYS A 64 -0.01 13.34 0.98
C LYS A 64 0.91 13.66 -0.19
N ASP A 65 1.96 14.42 0.08
CA ASP A 65 2.94 14.80 -0.94
C ASP A 65 3.80 13.59 -1.32
N ILE A 66 4.13 12.72 -0.36
CA ILE A 66 4.86 11.47 -0.63
C ILE A 66 4.04 10.56 -1.54
N VAL A 67 2.79 10.29 -1.20
CA VAL A 67 1.91 9.42 -2.02
C VAL A 67 1.70 10.00 -3.42
N LYS A 68 1.58 11.33 -3.51
CA LYS A 68 1.44 12.03 -4.79
C LYS A 68 2.71 11.94 -5.64
N GLU A 69 3.89 11.99 -5.01
CA GLU A 69 5.17 12.20 -5.68
C GLU A 69 6.01 10.95 -5.89
N GLU A 70 5.80 9.87 -5.12
CA GLU A 70 6.71 8.70 -5.07
C GLU A 70 7.05 8.11 -6.45
N ARG A 71 6.14 8.20 -7.43
CA ARG A 71 6.32 7.67 -8.79
C ARG A 71 6.77 8.71 -9.82
N ARG A 72 6.83 9.99 -9.45
CA ARG A 72 7.09 11.12 -10.35
C ARG A 72 8.57 11.49 -10.42
N TYR A 73 9.41 10.53 -10.75
CA TYR A 73 10.82 10.84 -10.99
C TYR A 73 11.00 11.71 -12.24
N CYS A 74 12.07 12.51 -12.25
CA CYS A 74 12.44 13.33 -13.41
C CYS A 74 13.26 12.51 -14.40
N GLN A 75 12.68 12.17 -15.55
CA GLN A 75 13.37 11.39 -16.58
C GLN A 75 14.66 12.05 -17.09
N ARG A 76 14.65 13.37 -17.25
CA ARG A 76 15.84 14.12 -17.69
C ARG A 76 17.00 14.05 -16.70
N ALA A 77 16.72 13.75 -15.44
CA ALA A 77 17.72 13.67 -14.38
C ALA A 77 18.28 12.26 -14.18
N VAL A 78 17.70 11.20 -14.79
CA VAL A 78 18.12 9.81 -14.57
C VAL A 78 19.58 9.55 -14.98
N THR A 79 20.04 10.22 -16.03
CA THR A 79 21.43 10.11 -16.50
C THR A 79 22.39 11.07 -15.80
N LYS A 80 21.86 12.01 -14.99
CA LYS A 80 22.67 13.00 -14.28
C LYS A 80 22.98 12.50 -12.87
N HIS A 81 24.27 12.40 -12.55
CA HIS A 81 24.70 12.04 -11.21
C HIS A 81 24.80 13.30 -10.34
N THR A 82 23.97 13.38 -9.29
CA THR A 82 23.96 14.51 -8.34
C THR A 82 25.04 14.36 -7.26
N PHE A 83 25.31 13.12 -6.85
CA PHE A 83 26.43 12.80 -5.97
C PHE A 83 27.73 12.81 -6.78
N GLN A 84 28.90 12.92 -6.16
CA GLN A 84 30.19 12.94 -6.90
C GLN A 84 31.07 11.73 -6.60
N GLY A 85 30.73 10.93 -5.58
CA GLY A 85 31.46 9.72 -5.24
C GLY A 85 30.94 8.48 -5.97
N PRO A 86 31.64 7.34 -5.86
CA PRO A 86 31.15 6.06 -6.35
C PRO A 86 29.88 5.64 -5.59
N VAL A 87 28.93 5.02 -6.30
CA VAL A 87 27.67 4.50 -5.75
C VAL A 87 27.59 3.00 -6.04
N LEU A 88 27.38 2.19 -5.00
CA LEU A 88 27.15 0.75 -5.09
C LEU A 88 25.67 0.46 -4.85
N GLY A 89 25.00 -0.13 -5.83
CA GLY A 89 23.62 -0.60 -5.73
C GLY A 89 23.56 -2.12 -5.60
N TYR A 90 22.88 -2.62 -4.56
CA TYR A 90 22.62 -4.06 -4.42
C TYR A 90 21.40 -4.46 -5.24
N ILE A 91 21.47 -5.60 -5.92
CA ILE A 91 20.34 -6.23 -6.60
C ILE A 91 20.07 -7.55 -5.91
N THR A 92 18.89 -7.70 -5.32
CA THR A 92 18.50 -8.93 -4.64
C THR A 92 17.57 -9.76 -5.55
N PRO A 93 17.88 -11.04 -5.84
CA PRO A 93 17.08 -11.87 -6.73
C PRO A 93 15.60 -12.00 -6.32
N VAL A 94 15.32 -12.05 -5.01
CA VAL A 94 13.95 -12.30 -4.51
C VAL A 94 12.98 -11.16 -4.80
N SER A 95 13.46 -9.91 -4.84
CA SER A 95 12.61 -8.75 -5.12
C SER A 95 12.16 -8.73 -6.58
N ALA A 96 13.04 -9.10 -7.51
CA ALA A 96 12.70 -9.21 -8.93
C ALA A 96 11.67 -10.32 -9.18
N VAL A 97 11.72 -11.41 -8.42
CA VAL A 97 10.76 -12.53 -8.51
C VAL A 97 9.37 -12.11 -8.00
N LEU A 98 9.28 -11.28 -6.96
CA LEU A 98 8.00 -10.79 -6.44
C LEU A 98 7.31 -9.84 -7.44
N ASP A 99 8.03 -8.95 -8.10
CA ASP A 99 7.47 -8.05 -9.12
C ASP A 99 6.95 -8.82 -10.35
N LEU A 100 7.67 -9.85 -10.79
CA LEU A 100 7.24 -10.70 -11.93
C LEU A 100 6.00 -11.54 -11.57
N GLY A 101 5.91 -12.03 -10.34
CA GLY A 101 4.73 -12.77 -9.85
C GLY A 101 3.46 -11.92 -9.81
N MET A 102 3.58 -10.62 -9.48
CA MET A 102 2.45 -9.69 -9.45
C MET A 102 2.05 -9.21 -10.86
N SER A 103 2.97 -9.16 -11.83
CA SER A 103 2.65 -8.80 -13.22
C SER A 103 1.95 -9.92 -14.00
N SER A 104 2.10 -11.19 -13.60
CA SER A 104 1.50 -12.33 -14.32
C SER A 104 0.00 -12.53 -14.07
N HIS A 105 -0.59 -11.84 -13.10
CA HIS A 105 -2.01 -12.00 -12.73
C HIS A 105 -2.95 -10.97 -13.39
N GLY A 106 -2.45 -10.19 -14.35
CA GLY A 106 -3.17 -9.12 -15.05
C GLY A 106 -3.30 -9.35 -16.55
N SER A 107 -3.61 -10.57 -16.99
CA SER A 107 -3.99 -10.86 -18.39
C SER A 107 -5.31 -11.59 -18.48
#